data_AF-A0A4Q1JYR3-F1
#
_entry.id   AF-A0A4Q1JYR3-F1
#
_cell.length_a   1.000
_cell.length_b   1.000
_cell.length_c   1.000
_cell.angle_alpha   90.00
_cell.angle_beta   90.00
_cell.angle_gamma   90.00
#
_symmetry.space_group_name_H-M   'P 1'
#
loop_
_entity.id
_entity.type
_entity.pdbx_description
1 polymer ?
#
loop_
_entity_poly.entity_id
_entity_poly.type
_entity_poly.pdbx_seq_one_letter_code
_entity_poly.pdbx_strand_id
1 'polypeptide(L)'
;MKTVTRLFALSTLALALAACGKKEEAATAQPAEAAPLSAPAAGSDDAAWKKYLTDVVTRNMGDITNAPFVYYLASNADQGSYDRQLEQASNAMARGVTSGNMIAFGSPDSARIADMAVASFAKAEPNTFKGVRVLFVGAAADQERVKAAVEPSGATFVFVEAK
;
A
#
# COMPACT_ATOMS: atom_id res chain seq x y z
N MET A 1 25.78 -11.79 -57.35
CA MET A 1 27.06 -12.51 -57.46
C MET A 1 28.21 -11.52 -57.37
N LYS A 2 29.31 -11.91 -56.69
CA LYS A 2 30.61 -11.22 -56.47
C LYS A 2 30.65 -10.28 -55.24
N THR A 3 31.56 -10.34 -54.26
CA THR A 3 32.71 -11.19 -53.86
C THR A 3 33.12 -10.69 -52.45
N VAL A 4 33.13 -11.49 -51.38
CA VAL A 4 34.30 -12.12 -50.69
C VAL A 4 35.48 -11.14 -50.48
N THR A 5 35.93 -10.81 -49.25
CA THR A 5 37.08 -11.43 -48.50
C THR A 5 37.30 -10.56 -47.22
N ARG A 6 37.06 -10.99 -45.96
CA ARG A 6 37.85 -11.78 -44.97
C ARG A 6 39.26 -11.27 -44.58
N LEU A 7 39.58 -11.50 -43.29
CA LEU A 7 40.85 -11.39 -42.52
C LEU A 7 41.17 -10.03 -41.85
N PHE A 8 41.72 -9.93 -40.63
CA PHE A 8 41.90 -10.80 -39.44
C PHE A 8 42.73 -9.97 -38.43
N ALA A 9 42.47 -10.07 -37.12
CA ALA A 9 43.38 -9.90 -35.96
C ALA A 9 42.53 -9.49 -34.73
N LEU A 10 42.14 -10.37 -33.79
CA LEU A 10 42.97 -10.98 -32.71
C LEU A 10 43.90 -9.94 -32.07
N SER A 11 43.99 -9.72 -30.77
CA SER A 11 43.52 -10.35 -29.52
C SER A 11 44.20 -9.51 -28.42
N THR A 12 43.60 -9.17 -27.30
CA THR A 12 43.76 -9.82 -25.98
C THR A 12 42.88 -9.06 -24.97
N LEU A 13 41.94 -9.72 -24.28
CA LEU A 13 42.08 -10.47 -23.03
C LEU A 13 42.20 -9.57 -21.77
N ALA A 14 41.09 -9.39 -21.06
CA ALA A 14 41.06 -9.48 -19.60
C ALA A 14 39.65 -9.89 -19.14
N LEU A 15 39.63 -11.06 -18.53
CA LEU A 15 38.48 -11.78 -17.99
C LEU A 15 38.18 -11.23 -16.59
N ALA A 16 36.91 -10.92 -16.29
CA ALA A 16 36.42 -10.90 -14.92
C ALA A 16 35.19 -11.80 -14.83
N LEU A 17 35.30 -12.77 -13.93
CA LEU A 17 34.45 -13.93 -13.72
C LEU A 17 33.06 -13.58 -13.18
N ALA A 18 32.07 -14.31 -13.70
CA ALA A 18 31.03 -15.05 -12.98
C ALA A 18 30.29 -14.38 -11.80
N ALA A 19 28.98 -14.19 -11.98
CA ALA A 19 27.98 -14.61 -11.00
C ALA A 19 26.59 -14.79 -11.64
N CYS A 20 26.20 -16.06 -11.75
CA CYS A 20 24.86 -16.65 -11.72
C CYS A 20 23.61 -15.80 -12.00
N GLY A 21 22.78 -16.33 -12.91
CA GLY A 21 21.45 -15.81 -13.18
C GLY A 21 20.47 -15.91 -12.00
N LYS A 22 19.50 -14.99 -12.04
CA LYS A 22 18.16 -15.21 -11.51
C LYS A 22 17.18 -14.48 -12.42
N LYS A 23 16.22 -15.26 -12.88
CA LYS A 23 14.94 -14.85 -13.43
C LYS A 23 14.20 -14.12 -12.31
N GLU A 24 13.84 -12.87 -12.52
CA GLU A 24 12.91 -12.11 -11.67
C GLU A 24 12.04 -11.32 -12.64
N GLU A 25 10.94 -11.95 -13.06
CA GLU A 25 9.63 -11.87 -12.41
C GLU A 25 8.93 -10.60 -12.87
N ALA A 26 7.83 -10.81 -13.61
CA ALA A 26 6.96 -9.76 -14.07
C ALA A 26 6.50 -8.96 -12.85
N ALA A 27 7.08 -7.77 -12.68
CA ALA A 27 6.54 -6.76 -11.79
C ALA A 27 5.07 -6.58 -12.18
N THR A 28 4.19 -7.06 -11.32
CA THR A 28 2.80 -6.69 -11.32
C THR A 28 2.74 -5.17 -11.45
N ALA A 29 2.07 -4.71 -12.49
CA ALA A 29 1.93 -3.29 -12.78
C ALA A 29 1.41 -2.58 -11.52
N GLN A 30 2.30 -1.86 -10.82
CA GLN A 30 1.89 -0.82 -9.90
C GLN A 30 1.13 0.21 -10.74
N PRO A 31 -0.13 0.54 -10.40
CA PRO A 31 -0.83 1.66 -11.01
C PRO A 31 0.07 2.91 -10.92
N ALA A 32 0.17 3.63 -12.03
CA ALA A 32 1.07 4.76 -12.23
C ALA A 32 1.10 5.72 -11.04
N GLU A 33 2.30 5.98 -10.53
CA GLU A 33 2.60 6.85 -9.40
C GLU A 33 2.22 8.31 -9.74
N ALA A 34 1.08 8.77 -9.22
CA ALA A 34 0.80 10.19 -9.16
C ALA A 34 1.91 10.87 -8.34
N ALA A 35 2.40 12.04 -8.79
CA ALA A 35 3.51 12.77 -8.16
C ALA A 35 3.45 12.74 -6.62
N PRO A 36 4.56 12.38 -5.94
CA PRO A 36 4.54 12.00 -4.53
C PRO A 36 3.99 13.14 -3.68
N LEU A 37 2.91 12.88 -2.95
CA LEU A 37 2.53 13.73 -1.84
C LEU A 37 3.54 13.45 -0.74
N SER A 38 4.28 14.48 -0.32
CA SER A 38 5.08 14.38 0.88
C SER A 38 4.15 14.35 2.09
N ALA A 39 4.34 13.36 2.95
CA ALA A 39 3.70 13.30 4.24
C ALA A 39 4.11 14.52 5.09
N PRO A 40 3.23 15.01 5.97
CA PRO A 40 3.60 16.06 6.90
C PRO A 40 4.81 15.66 7.75
N ALA A 41 5.70 16.61 8.03
CA ALA A 41 6.88 16.37 8.84
C ALA A 41 6.52 15.79 10.22
N ALA A 42 7.45 15.04 10.82
CA ALA A 42 7.27 14.53 12.18
C ALA A 42 6.93 15.66 13.16
N GLY A 43 5.86 15.48 13.94
CA GLY A 43 5.34 16.52 14.85
C GLY A 43 4.42 17.58 14.22
N SER A 44 4.07 17.44 12.93
CA SER A 44 3.00 18.25 12.34
C SER A 44 1.67 18.00 13.02
N ASP A 45 0.79 19.01 13.01
CA ASP A 45 -0.54 18.88 13.59
C ASP A 45 -1.43 17.87 12.83
N ASP A 46 -2.48 17.40 13.49
CA ASP A 46 -3.41 16.44 12.92
C ASP A 46 -4.21 17.02 11.74
N ALA A 47 -4.29 18.36 11.59
CA ALA A 47 -5.01 18.98 10.48
C ALA A 47 -4.22 18.83 9.17
N ALA A 48 -2.90 19.01 9.21
CA ALA A 48 -2.01 18.72 8.09
C ALA A 48 -2.10 17.25 7.67
N TRP A 49 -2.13 16.34 8.64
CA TRP A 49 -2.28 14.90 8.38
C TRP A 49 -3.64 14.52 7.79
N LYS A 50 -4.73 15.10 8.28
CA LYS A 50 -6.07 14.87 7.70
C LYS A 50 -6.16 15.39 6.27
N LYS A 51 -5.56 16.56 5.98
CA LYS A 51 -5.49 17.11 4.62
C LYS A 51 -4.70 16.19 3.70
N TYR A 52 -3.50 15.80 4.12
CA TYR A 52 -2.66 14.85 3.38
C TYR A 52 -3.40 13.53 3.11
N LEU A 53 -4.01 12.93 4.14
CA LEU A 53 -4.75 11.69 4.00
C LEU A 53 -5.94 11.84 3.03
N THR A 54 -6.65 12.96 3.08
CA THR A 54 -7.75 13.26 2.13
C THR A 54 -7.24 13.32 0.70
N ASP A 55 -6.11 13.98 0.47
CA ASP A 55 -5.50 14.09 -0.87
C ASP A 55 -5.04 12.72 -1.38
N VAL A 56 -4.40 11.92 -0.53
CA VAL A 56 -3.95 10.55 -0.86
C VAL A 56 -5.16 9.65 -1.18
N VAL A 57 -6.19 9.67 -0.33
CA VAL A 57 -7.42 8.90 -0.53
C VAL A 57 -8.06 9.27 -1.87
N THR A 58 -8.24 10.57 -2.14
CA THR A 58 -8.86 11.07 -3.36
C THR A 58 -8.12 10.59 -4.62
N ARG A 59 -6.78 10.68 -4.62
CA ARG A 59 -5.96 10.19 -5.74
C ARG A 59 -6.06 8.69 -5.97
N ASN A 60 -6.35 7.94 -4.91
CA ASN A 60 -6.44 6.49 -4.95
C ASN A 60 -7.88 5.98 -5.16
N MET A 61 -8.89 6.85 -5.28
CA MET A 61 -10.28 6.44 -5.52
C MET A 61 -10.41 5.75 -6.88
N GLY A 62 -9.68 6.19 -7.91
CA GLY A 62 -9.86 5.69 -9.27
C GLY A 62 -11.33 5.84 -9.68
N ASP A 63 -11.96 4.73 -10.10
CA ASP A 63 -13.38 4.72 -10.52
C ASP A 63 -14.38 4.59 -9.35
N ILE A 64 -13.91 4.56 -8.10
CA ILE A 64 -14.77 4.50 -6.92
C ILE A 64 -15.47 5.84 -6.75
N THR A 65 -16.81 5.84 -6.77
CA THR A 65 -17.63 7.05 -6.58
C THR A 65 -18.28 7.13 -5.19
N ASN A 66 -18.30 6.01 -4.46
CA ASN A 66 -18.84 5.97 -3.11
C ASN A 66 -17.90 6.67 -2.11
N ALA A 67 -18.46 7.21 -1.03
CA ALA A 67 -17.65 7.81 0.01
C ALA A 67 -16.75 6.74 0.68
N PRO A 68 -15.43 7.00 0.81
CA PRO A 68 -14.51 6.05 1.42
C PRO A 68 -14.73 5.95 2.94
N PHE A 69 -14.52 4.76 3.50
CA PHE A 69 -14.41 4.56 4.94
C PHE A 69 -12.98 4.90 5.37
N VAL A 70 -12.78 6.07 5.97
CA VAL A 70 -11.46 6.54 6.39
C VAL A 70 -11.30 6.37 7.89
N TYR A 71 -10.33 5.54 8.30
CA TYR A 71 -9.91 5.37 9.68
C TYR A 71 -8.61 6.14 9.91
N TYR A 72 -8.69 7.15 10.79
CA TYR A 72 -7.59 8.05 11.09
C TYR A 72 -7.31 8.08 12.60
N LEU A 73 -6.08 7.75 12.97
CA LEU A 73 -5.59 7.94 14.33
C LEU A 73 -4.79 9.23 14.41
N ALA A 74 -5.19 10.10 15.34
CA ALA A 74 -4.43 11.30 15.68
C ALA A 74 -3.11 10.92 16.38
N SER A 75 -2.10 11.77 16.25
CA SER A 75 -0.78 11.59 16.89
C SER A 75 -0.88 11.42 18.42
N ASN A 76 -1.83 12.11 19.04
CA ASN A 76 -2.08 12.11 20.48
C ASN A 76 -3.25 11.20 20.91
N ALA A 77 -3.73 10.31 20.04
CA ALA A 77 -4.86 9.45 20.35
C ALA A 77 -4.56 8.57 21.59
N ASP A 78 -5.39 8.71 22.62
CA ASP A 78 -5.34 7.86 23.80
C ASP A 78 -5.82 6.43 23.48
N GLN A 79 -5.65 5.53 24.45
CA GLN A 79 -6.08 4.13 24.28
C GLN A 79 -7.59 4.03 24.06
N GLY A 80 -8.40 4.84 24.76
CA GLY A 80 -9.85 4.81 24.59
C GLY A 80 -10.31 5.23 23.19
N SER A 81 -9.66 6.23 22.58
CA SER A 81 -9.93 6.63 21.19
C SER A 81 -9.54 5.54 20.20
N TYR A 82 -8.39 4.90 20.43
CA TYR A 82 -7.95 3.75 19.64
C TYR A 82 -8.96 2.60 19.72
N ASP A 83 -9.34 2.18 20.93
CA ASP A 83 -10.24 1.04 21.12
C ASP A 83 -11.60 1.26 20.48
N ARG A 84 -12.16 2.48 20.59
CA ARG A 84 -13.41 2.84 19.93
C ARG A 84 -13.29 2.77 18.40
N GLN A 85 -12.22 3.29 17.81
CA GLN A 85 -12.03 3.21 16.36
C GLN A 85 -11.82 1.77 15.91
N LEU A 86 -11.03 0.98 16.65
CA LEU A 86 -10.83 -0.43 16.37
C LEU A 86 -12.15 -1.21 16.44
N GLU A 87 -12.99 -0.95 17.43
CA GLU A 87 -14.31 -1.58 17.54
C GLU A 87 -15.19 -1.24 16.33
N GLN A 88 -15.25 0.04 15.94
CA GLN A 88 -16.01 0.47 14.77
C GLN A 88 -15.48 -0.16 13.47
N ALA A 89 -14.16 -0.19 13.29
CA ALA A 89 -13.51 -0.85 12.16
C ALA A 89 -13.82 -2.35 12.14
N SER A 90 -13.62 -3.04 13.26
CA SER A 90 -13.89 -4.48 13.39
C SER A 90 -15.34 -4.82 13.10
N ASN A 91 -16.29 -4.01 13.59
CA ASN A 91 -17.72 -4.20 13.34
C ASN A 91 -18.09 -3.94 11.88
N ALA A 92 -17.43 -2.98 11.21
CA ALA A 92 -17.57 -2.82 9.77
C ALA A 92 -16.99 -4.04 9.02
N MET A 93 -15.81 -4.52 9.42
CA MET A 93 -15.17 -5.65 8.75
C MET A 93 -15.96 -6.94 8.88
N ALA A 94 -16.49 -7.21 10.07
CA ALA A 94 -17.33 -8.38 10.34
C ALA A 94 -18.64 -8.37 9.53
N ARG A 95 -19.15 -7.18 9.17
CA ARG A 95 -20.35 -7.04 8.32
C ARG A 95 -20.03 -7.10 6.82
N GLY A 96 -18.75 -6.98 6.44
CA GLY A 96 -18.32 -6.75 5.07
C GLY A 96 -18.59 -5.32 4.61
N VAL A 97 -17.96 -4.96 3.49
CA VAL A 97 -18.16 -3.67 2.81
C VAL A 97 -18.55 -3.93 1.36
N THR A 98 -19.53 -3.19 0.86
CA THR A 98 -20.05 -3.37 -0.50
C THR A 98 -18.95 -3.11 -1.54
N SER A 99 -18.91 -3.92 -2.59
CA SER A 99 -18.05 -3.71 -3.76
C SER A 99 -18.17 -2.30 -4.33
N GLY A 100 -17.09 -1.78 -4.90
CA GLY A 100 -17.02 -0.39 -5.39
C GLY A 100 -16.90 0.62 -4.24
N ASN A 101 -16.30 0.22 -3.11
CA ASN A 101 -15.94 1.11 -2.01
C ASN A 101 -14.43 1.08 -1.76
N MET A 102 -13.98 2.08 -0.99
CA MET A 102 -12.65 2.12 -0.43
C MET A 102 -12.69 2.13 1.09
N ILE A 103 -11.73 1.45 1.70
CA ILE A 103 -11.37 1.58 3.11
C ILE A 103 -9.95 2.13 3.16
N ALA A 104 -9.72 3.21 3.90
CA ALA A 104 -8.41 3.83 4.03
C ALA A 104 -7.98 3.87 5.50
N PHE A 105 -6.73 3.48 5.75
CA PHE A 105 -6.07 3.58 7.05
C PHE A 105 -4.90 4.55 6.94
N GLY A 106 -4.84 5.56 7.81
CA GLY A 106 -3.71 6.48 7.86
C GLY A 106 -3.55 7.18 9.20
N SER A 107 -2.31 7.50 9.57
CA SER A 107 -1.96 8.10 10.86
C SER A 107 -0.54 8.66 10.83
N PRO A 108 -0.23 9.69 11.66
CA PRO A 108 1.16 10.06 11.95
C PRO A 108 1.95 8.93 12.62
N ASP A 109 1.27 8.06 13.37
CA ASP A 109 1.81 6.84 13.96
C ASP A 109 1.42 5.63 13.10
N SER A 110 2.32 5.25 12.21
CA SER A 110 2.13 4.13 11.26
C SER A 110 1.94 2.80 11.97
N ALA A 111 2.71 2.54 13.02
CA ALA A 111 2.68 1.25 13.71
C ALA A 111 1.30 1.02 14.35
N ARG A 112 0.78 2.04 15.06
CA ARG A 112 -0.54 1.94 15.70
C ARG A 112 -1.67 1.79 14.70
N ILE A 113 -1.65 2.53 13.58
CA ILE A 113 -2.73 2.40 12.58
C ILE A 113 -2.69 1.05 11.86
N ALA A 114 -1.50 0.50 11.63
CA ALA A 114 -1.39 -0.83 11.05
C ALA A 114 -1.80 -1.93 12.03
N ASP A 115 -1.59 -1.77 13.34
CA ASP A 115 -2.13 -2.69 14.36
C ASP A 115 -3.66 -2.69 14.33
N MET A 116 -4.27 -1.51 14.19
CA MET A 116 -5.71 -1.38 14.05
C MET A 116 -6.21 -2.02 12.74
N ALA A 117 -5.50 -1.83 11.62
CA ALA A 117 -5.86 -2.46 10.36
C ALA A 117 -5.83 -3.99 10.49
N VAL A 118 -4.73 -4.57 10.97
CA VAL A 118 -4.58 -6.02 11.19
C VAL A 118 -5.68 -6.55 12.12
N ALA A 119 -5.88 -5.91 13.27
CA ALA A 119 -6.87 -6.34 14.25
C ALA A 119 -8.31 -6.23 13.71
N SER A 120 -8.63 -5.20 12.92
CA SER A 120 -9.96 -5.03 12.34
C SER A 120 -10.32 -6.13 11.33
N PHE A 121 -9.35 -6.60 10.55
CA PHE A 121 -9.55 -7.68 9.57
C PHE A 121 -9.54 -9.08 10.18
N ALA A 122 -9.20 -9.24 11.46
CA ALA A 122 -9.18 -10.54 12.14
C ALA A 122 -10.54 -11.25 12.15
N LYS A 123 -11.65 -10.51 11.99
CA LYS A 123 -13.02 -11.03 11.90
C LYS A 123 -13.63 -10.89 10.50
N ALA A 124 -12.85 -10.49 9.49
CA ALA A 124 -13.32 -10.43 8.12
C ALA A 124 -13.45 -11.84 7.55
N GLU A 125 -14.64 -12.18 7.07
CA GLU A 125 -14.85 -13.46 6.39
C GLU A 125 -14.14 -13.46 5.02
N PRO A 126 -13.58 -14.61 4.58
CA PRO A 126 -12.87 -14.68 3.31
C PRO A 126 -13.74 -14.22 2.13
N ASN A 127 -13.13 -13.50 1.18
CA ASN A 127 -13.76 -13.03 -0.06
C ASN A 127 -14.96 -12.08 0.08
N THR A 128 -15.25 -11.56 1.29
CA THR A 128 -16.37 -10.61 1.49
C THR A 128 -16.08 -9.19 1.02
N PHE A 129 -14.85 -8.90 0.62
CA PHE A 129 -14.39 -7.58 0.18
C PHE A 129 -14.00 -7.55 -1.30
N LYS A 130 -14.46 -8.50 -2.10
CA LYS A 130 -14.22 -8.49 -3.55
C LYS A 130 -14.71 -7.19 -4.18
N GLY A 131 -13.83 -6.52 -4.90
CA GLY A 131 -14.10 -5.21 -5.51
C GLY A 131 -14.06 -4.03 -4.54
N VAL A 132 -13.67 -4.26 -3.27
CA VAL A 132 -13.30 -3.20 -2.33
C VAL A 132 -11.81 -2.94 -2.44
N ARG A 133 -11.42 -1.66 -2.39
CA ARG A 133 -10.02 -1.24 -2.28
C ARG A 133 -9.68 -0.96 -0.82
N VAL A 134 -8.60 -1.55 -0.32
CA VAL A 134 -8.05 -1.23 0.99
C VAL A 134 -6.74 -0.47 0.79
N LEU A 135 -6.73 0.78 1.20
CA LEU A 135 -5.61 1.69 1.11
C LEU A 135 -4.94 1.80 2.48
N PHE A 136 -3.66 1.47 2.55
CA PHE A 136 -2.83 1.69 3.72
C PHE A 136 -1.82 2.82 3.46
N VAL A 137 -1.85 3.86 4.29
CA VAL A 137 -0.94 5.00 4.24
C VAL A 137 -0.07 4.99 5.49
N GLY A 138 1.22 4.68 5.34
CA GLY A 138 2.11 4.50 6.48
C GLY A 138 3.56 4.20 6.07
N ALA A 139 4.35 3.70 7.01
CA ALA A 139 5.73 3.30 6.78
C ALA A 139 5.80 1.96 6.02
N ALA A 140 6.82 1.82 5.17
CA ALA A 140 7.05 0.59 4.40
C ALA A 140 7.22 -0.66 5.30
N ALA A 141 7.76 -0.48 6.51
CA ALA A 141 7.93 -1.55 7.50
C ALA A 141 6.61 -2.21 7.94
N ASP A 142 5.48 -1.49 7.81
CA ASP A 142 4.16 -1.98 8.20
C ASP A 142 3.35 -2.56 7.03
N GLN A 143 3.84 -2.40 5.80
CA GLN A 143 3.10 -2.79 4.59
C GLN A 143 2.77 -4.28 4.58
N GLU A 144 3.77 -5.14 4.78
CA GLU A 144 3.62 -6.59 4.59
C GLU A 144 2.63 -7.20 5.58
N ARG A 145 2.68 -6.77 6.85
CA ARG A 145 1.75 -7.25 7.88
C ARG A 145 0.31 -6.83 7.63
N VAL A 146 0.07 -5.61 7.14
CA VAL A 146 -1.28 -5.15 6.80
C VAL A 146 -1.79 -5.89 5.56
N LYS A 147 -0.95 -6.01 4.53
CA LYS A 147 -1.28 -6.76 3.30
C LYS A 147 -1.71 -8.19 3.63
N ALA A 148 -0.93 -8.91 4.44
CA ALA A 148 -1.23 -10.29 4.82
C ALA A 148 -2.56 -10.44 5.58
N ALA A 149 -2.94 -9.45 6.39
CA ALA A 149 -4.23 -9.45 7.09
C ALA A 149 -5.41 -9.17 6.15
N VAL A 150 -5.20 -8.36 5.12
CA VAL A 150 -6.24 -7.93 4.17
C VAL A 150 -6.47 -8.95 3.06
N GLU A 151 -5.43 -9.60 2.55
CA GLU A 151 -5.50 -10.51 1.39
C GLU A 151 -6.59 -11.60 1.47
N PRO A 152 -6.81 -12.28 2.61
CA PRO A 152 -7.86 -13.31 2.72
C PRO A 152 -9.28 -12.78 2.45
N SER A 153 -9.51 -11.49 2.71
CA SER A 153 -10.80 -10.83 2.49
C SER A 153 -11.17 -10.69 1.00
N GLY A 154 -10.19 -10.85 0.09
CA GLY A 154 -10.36 -10.66 -1.35
C GLY A 154 -10.37 -9.20 -1.81
N ALA A 155 -10.05 -8.26 -0.91
CA ALA A 155 -9.89 -6.85 -1.25
C ALA A 155 -8.65 -6.60 -2.14
N THR A 156 -8.70 -5.53 -2.93
CA THR A 156 -7.51 -5.00 -3.60
C THR A 156 -6.72 -4.15 -2.62
N PHE A 157 -5.53 -4.62 -2.22
CA PHE A 157 -4.64 -3.87 -1.34
C PHE A 157 -3.82 -2.84 -2.12
N VAL A 158 -3.76 -1.61 -1.61
CA VAL A 158 -2.95 -0.51 -2.13
C VAL A 158 -2.14 0.08 -0.99
N PHE A 159 -0.85 0.27 -1.22
CA PHE A 159 0.06 0.88 -0.26
C PHE A 159 0.55 2.24 -0.77
N VAL A 160 0.57 3.22 0.12
CA VAL A 160 1.22 4.51 -0.09
C VAL A 160 2.17 4.75 1.08
N GLU A 161 3.44 4.93 0.77
CA GLU A 161 4.43 5.24 1.79
C GLU A 161 4.29 6.70 2.24
N ALA A 162 4.18 6.91 3.54
CA ALA A 162 4.20 8.25 4.14
C ALA A 162 5.65 8.73 4.28
N LYS A 163 6.13 9.49 3.29
CA LYS A 163 7.50 10.02 3.17
C LYS A 163 7.55 11.53 3.23
#